data_AF-A0A5J4QNS7-F1
#
_entry.id   AF-A0A5J4QNS7-F1
#
_cell.length_a   1.000
_cell.length_b   1.000
_cell.length_c   1.000
_cell.angle_alpha   90.00
_cell.angle_beta   90.00
_cell.angle_gamma   90.00
#
_symmetry.space_group_name_H-M   'P 1'
#
loop_
_entity.id
_entity.type
_entity.pdbx_description
1 polymer ?
#
loop_
_entity_poly.entity_id
_entity_poly.type
_entity_poly.pdbx_seq_one_letter_code
_entity_poly.pdbx_strand_id
1 'polypeptide(L)'
;DWVISPRGINRQYYPGLWKIGTYRTDNGTGLGTPNGSTCRPFDIAKFSELYLIAAEAAVKGASTQAGQSARDLVNVIRARAGKWSFSNAENAPKEEDHSAAMVAATPATIDINYILAERSREFYGEGYRWFDLIRTQTWEEIAGSYEIGEAGGHTPQTFTRTIKPYHYLRPIPQAQTDRLDVSNDEKKAYQNPGY
;
A
#
# COMPACT_ATOMS: atom_id res chain seq x y z
N ASP A 1 20.47 22.99 6.84
CA ASP A 1 19.53 21.92 7.19
C ASP A 1 18.66 21.56 6.00
N TRP A 2 18.79 20.34 5.51
CA TRP A 2 18.02 19.82 4.36
C TRP A 2 16.94 18.84 4.85
N VAL A 3 16.11 19.29 5.80
CA VAL A 3 14.96 18.49 6.24
C VAL A 3 13.87 18.64 5.18
N ILE A 4 13.66 17.59 4.39
CA ILE A 4 12.59 17.53 3.40
C ILE A 4 11.31 17.08 4.10
N SER A 5 10.29 17.92 4.07
CA SER A 5 8.95 17.57 4.53
C SER A 5 8.42 16.33 3.79
N PRO A 6 7.61 15.46 4.41
CA PRO A 6 6.92 14.38 3.69
C PRO A 6 6.08 14.85 2.48
N ARG A 7 5.65 16.12 2.46
CA ARG A 7 4.98 16.72 1.28
C ARG A 7 5.96 17.10 0.17
N GLY A 8 7.23 17.33 0.50
CA GLY A 8 8.29 17.71 -0.45
C GLY A 8 9.03 16.54 -1.06
N ILE A 9 8.48 15.32 -0.98
CA ILE A 9 9.06 14.14 -1.61
C ILE A 9 9.08 14.32 -3.13
N ASN A 10 10.13 13.83 -3.78
CA ASN A 10 10.27 13.81 -5.22
C ASN A 10 10.90 12.50 -5.68
N ARG A 11 11.19 12.38 -6.98
CA ARG A 11 11.75 11.15 -7.57
C ARG A 11 13.20 10.86 -7.14
N GLN A 12 13.91 11.83 -6.58
CA GLN A 12 15.28 11.70 -6.08
C GLN A 12 15.32 11.55 -4.55
N TYR A 13 14.44 12.26 -3.84
CA TYR A 13 14.36 12.29 -2.39
C TYR A 13 12.98 11.83 -1.94
N TYR A 14 12.92 10.61 -1.41
CA TYR A 14 11.70 9.98 -0.91
C TYR A 14 12.03 9.22 0.39
N PRO A 15 11.04 9.01 1.28
CA PRO A 15 11.28 8.32 2.52
C PRO A 15 11.74 6.88 2.25
N GLY A 16 12.85 6.50 2.88
CA GLY A 16 13.30 5.11 2.92
C GLY A 16 12.31 4.25 3.71
N LEU A 17 12.09 3.02 3.25
CA LEU A 17 11.17 2.09 3.89
C LEU A 17 11.89 1.12 4.81
N TRP A 18 11.95 1.47 6.09
CA TRP A 18 12.54 0.61 7.12
C TRP A 18 11.79 -0.70 7.34
N LYS A 19 10.48 -0.72 7.10
CA LYS A 19 9.64 -1.94 7.22
C LYS A 19 10.17 -3.10 6.35
N ILE A 20 10.70 -2.77 5.18
CA ILE A 20 11.31 -3.71 4.23
C ILE A 20 12.85 -3.65 4.26
N GLY A 21 13.42 -2.89 5.20
CA GLY A 21 14.86 -2.81 5.42
C GLY A 21 15.43 -4.16 5.86
N THR A 22 16.68 -4.39 5.47
CA THR A 22 17.44 -5.58 5.85
C THR A 22 18.29 -5.27 7.07
N TYR A 23 18.02 -5.94 8.19
CA TYR A 23 19.03 -6.09 9.23
C TYR A 23 20.00 -7.14 8.73
N ARG A 24 21.26 -6.76 8.52
CA ARG A 24 22.34 -7.68 8.16
C ARG A 24 23.46 -7.55 9.16
N THR A 25 24.08 -8.68 9.50
CA THR A 25 25.25 -8.78 10.37
C THR A 25 26.54 -9.02 9.58
N ASP A 26 26.44 -9.23 8.26
CA ASP A 26 27.55 -9.51 7.35
C ASP A 26 28.14 -8.24 6.69
N ASN A 27 27.68 -7.05 7.09
CA ASN A 27 28.15 -5.76 6.58
C ASN A 27 29.37 -5.18 7.32
N GLY A 28 29.92 -5.91 8.29
CA GLY A 28 31.03 -5.43 9.11
C GLY A 28 30.69 -4.11 9.82
N THR A 29 31.54 -3.09 9.65
CA THR A 29 31.31 -1.73 10.20
C THR A 29 30.74 -0.75 9.18
N GLY A 30 30.32 -1.21 7.99
CA GLY A 30 29.89 -0.35 6.88
C GLY A 30 28.41 -0.51 6.51
N LEU A 31 27.95 0.25 5.51
CA LEU A 31 26.58 0.18 4.99
C LEU A 31 26.27 -1.11 4.20
N GLY A 32 27.24 -2.03 4.09
CA GLY A 32 27.17 -3.23 3.26
C GLY A 32 27.45 -2.95 1.79
N THR A 33 27.23 -3.95 0.94
CA THR A 33 27.41 -3.84 -0.52
C THR A 33 26.17 -3.28 -1.21
N PRO A 34 26.32 -2.41 -2.24
CA PRO A 34 25.23 -2.06 -3.13
C PRO A 34 24.62 -3.33 -3.75
N ASN A 35 23.29 -3.43 -3.77
CA ASN A 35 22.54 -4.58 -4.32
C ASN A 35 22.78 -5.94 -3.62
N GLY A 36 23.15 -5.93 -2.33
CA GLY A 36 23.26 -7.17 -1.57
C GLY A 36 21.93 -7.92 -1.47
N SER A 37 21.98 -9.26 -1.55
CA SER A 37 20.79 -10.11 -1.38
C SER A 37 20.11 -9.86 -0.03
N THR A 38 18.78 -9.85 -0.03
CA THR A 38 17.98 -9.78 1.20
C THR A 38 17.79 -11.18 1.77
N CYS A 39 18.17 -11.38 3.04
CA CYS A 39 17.87 -12.60 3.78
C CYS A 39 16.50 -12.53 4.48
N ARG A 40 15.76 -11.43 4.30
CA ARG A 40 14.46 -11.25 4.95
C ARG A 40 13.42 -12.15 4.29
N PRO A 41 12.62 -12.91 5.07
CA PRO A 41 11.47 -13.62 4.55
C PRO A 41 10.51 -12.67 3.83
N PHE A 42 9.90 -13.14 2.75
CA PHE A 42 8.81 -12.43 2.09
C PHE A 42 7.49 -12.92 2.67
N ASP A 43 6.92 -12.15 3.60
CA ASP A 43 5.67 -12.48 4.27
C ASP A 43 4.50 -12.40 3.28
N ILE A 44 3.92 -13.56 2.92
CA ILE A 44 2.79 -13.66 1.98
C ILE A 44 1.45 -13.34 2.66
N ALA A 45 1.32 -13.63 3.95
CA ALA A 45 0.10 -13.40 4.71
C ALA A 45 0.43 -12.79 6.07
N LYS A 46 -0.34 -11.78 6.49
CA LYS A 46 -0.13 -11.06 7.75
C LYS A 46 -1.42 -11.03 8.54
N PHE A 47 -1.31 -11.20 9.84
CA PHE A 47 -2.49 -11.19 10.71
C PHE A 47 -3.23 -9.83 10.66
N SER A 48 -2.50 -8.72 10.46
CA SER A 48 -3.12 -7.41 10.26
C SER A 48 -3.98 -7.32 9.00
N GLU A 49 -3.69 -8.13 7.98
CA GLU A 49 -4.50 -8.18 6.76
C GLU A 49 -5.90 -8.74 7.04
N LEU A 50 -6.01 -9.75 7.90
CA LEU A 50 -7.29 -10.37 8.25
C LEU A 50 -8.24 -9.37 8.93
N TYR A 51 -7.73 -8.51 9.83
CA TYR A 51 -8.53 -7.45 10.44
C TYR A 51 -9.05 -6.45 9.40
N LEU A 52 -8.19 -6.03 8.47
CA LEU A 52 -8.58 -5.03 7.46
C LEU A 52 -9.48 -5.64 6.37
N ILE A 53 -9.33 -6.92 6.03
CA ILE A 53 -10.26 -7.65 5.16
C ILE A 53 -11.62 -7.80 5.83
N ALA A 54 -11.66 -8.21 7.11
CA ALA A 54 -12.92 -8.34 7.85
C ALA A 54 -13.63 -6.98 8.00
N ALA A 55 -12.87 -5.90 8.26
CA ALA A 55 -13.42 -4.55 8.31
C ALA A 55 -13.98 -4.11 6.96
N GLU A 56 -13.29 -4.42 5.85
CA GLU A 56 -13.79 -4.17 4.50
C GLU A 56 -15.09 -4.93 4.22
N ALA A 57 -15.15 -6.21 4.59
CA ALA A 57 -16.34 -7.03 4.40
C ALA A 57 -17.53 -6.46 5.18
N ALA A 58 -17.33 -6.01 6.42
CA ALA A 58 -18.35 -5.34 7.21
C ALA A 58 -18.85 -4.05 6.54
N VAL A 59 -17.95 -3.22 5.99
CA VAL A 59 -18.33 -2.02 5.20
C VAL A 59 -19.16 -2.40 3.97
N LYS A 60 -18.86 -3.54 3.35
CA LYS A 60 -19.59 -4.08 2.19
C LYS A 60 -20.88 -4.82 2.55
N GLY A 61 -21.31 -4.79 3.81
CA GLY A 61 -22.59 -5.33 4.26
C GLY A 61 -22.54 -6.77 4.81
N ALA A 62 -21.36 -7.33 5.07
CA ALA A 62 -21.26 -8.59 5.79
C ALA A 62 -21.78 -8.44 7.23
N SER A 63 -22.45 -9.47 7.74
CA SER A 63 -22.91 -9.49 9.14
C SER A 63 -21.72 -9.47 10.09
N THR A 64 -21.80 -8.62 11.12
CA THR A 64 -20.76 -8.51 12.15
C THR A 64 -21.21 -9.16 13.45
N GLN A 65 -20.24 -9.62 14.24
CA GLN A 65 -20.48 -10.01 15.63
C GLN A 65 -20.37 -8.80 16.55
N ALA A 66 -20.92 -8.92 17.77
CA ALA A 66 -20.77 -7.90 18.79
C ALA A 66 -19.28 -7.61 19.06
N GLY A 67 -18.88 -6.33 19.03
CA GLY A 67 -17.49 -5.90 19.19
C GLY A 67 -16.59 -6.15 17.97
N GLN A 68 -17.16 -6.51 16.82
CA GLN A 68 -16.43 -6.72 15.56
C GLN A 68 -16.99 -5.84 14.44
N SER A 69 -17.42 -4.62 14.76
CA SER A 69 -17.73 -3.63 13.72
C SER A 69 -16.48 -3.30 12.90
N ALA A 70 -16.65 -2.72 11.71
CA ALA A 70 -15.52 -2.24 10.90
C ALA A 70 -14.59 -1.31 11.72
N ARG A 71 -15.18 -0.46 12.57
CA ARG A 71 -14.44 0.43 13.46
C ARG A 71 -13.66 -0.32 14.52
N ASP A 72 -14.25 -1.33 15.15
CA ASP A 72 -13.58 -2.13 16.18
C ASP A 72 -12.36 -2.86 15.60
N LEU A 73 -12.51 -3.46 14.43
CA LEU A 73 -11.45 -4.19 13.73
C LEU A 73 -10.30 -3.27 13.29
N VAL A 74 -10.62 -2.09 12.75
CA VAL A 74 -9.64 -1.06 12.40
C VAL A 74 -8.90 -0.55 13.65
N ASN A 75 -9.61 -0.36 14.76
CA ASN A 75 -9.01 0.12 16.01
C ASN A 75 -7.96 -0.84 16.57
N VAL A 76 -8.06 -2.15 16.33
CA VAL A 76 -6.99 -3.10 16.71
C VAL A 76 -5.68 -2.73 16.03
N ILE A 77 -5.71 -2.47 14.73
CA ILE A 77 -4.52 -2.11 13.94
C ILE A 77 -4.00 -0.73 14.34
N ARG A 78 -4.89 0.24 14.49
CA ARG A 78 -4.53 1.61 14.87
C ARG A 78 -3.96 1.71 16.28
N ALA A 79 -4.53 0.99 17.25
CA ALA A 79 -4.01 0.93 18.60
C ALA A 79 -2.61 0.30 18.62
N ARG A 80 -2.39 -0.80 17.88
CA ARG A 80 -1.06 -1.40 17.74
C ARG A 80 -0.06 -0.44 17.11
N ALA A 81 -0.44 0.26 16.04
CA ALA A 81 0.44 1.21 15.35
C ALA A 81 0.78 2.45 16.19
N GLY A 82 -0.05 2.78 17.18
CA GLY A 82 0.19 3.88 18.13
C GLY A 82 1.21 3.53 19.22
N LYS A 83 1.55 2.26 19.43
CA LYS A 83 2.54 1.83 20.41
C LYS A 83 3.91 1.79 19.76
N TRP A 84 4.77 2.73 20.13
CA TRP A 84 6.14 2.76 19.69
C TRP A 84 6.97 2.11 20.78
N SER A 85 7.81 1.16 20.39
CA SER A 85 8.77 0.46 21.27
C SER A 85 10.22 0.64 20.80
N PHE A 86 10.43 1.22 19.61
CA PHE A 86 11.75 1.41 19.05
C PHE A 86 11.79 2.59 18.08
N SER A 87 12.84 3.41 18.19
CA SER A 87 13.13 4.51 17.30
C SER A 87 14.20 4.09 16.31
N ASN A 88 13.84 3.93 15.03
CA ASN A 88 14.82 3.64 13.99
C ASN A 88 15.77 4.82 13.74
N ALA A 89 15.31 6.06 13.96
CA ALA A 89 16.13 7.26 13.76
C ALA A 89 17.23 7.37 14.83
N GLU A 90 16.92 7.02 16.08
CA GLU A 90 17.87 7.08 17.20
C GLU A 90 18.57 5.73 17.42
N ASN A 91 18.11 4.67 16.75
CA ASN A 91 18.55 3.29 16.94
C ASN A 91 18.51 2.86 18.42
N ALA A 92 17.41 3.18 19.10
CA ALA A 92 17.25 2.96 20.54
C ALA A 92 15.79 2.59 20.89
N PRO A 93 15.56 1.91 22.04
CA PRO A 93 14.23 1.72 22.58
C PRO A 93 13.50 3.06 22.72
N LYS A 94 12.22 3.08 22.39
CA LYS A 94 11.38 4.26 22.47
C LYS A 94 10.03 3.83 22.98
N GLU A 95 9.70 4.15 24.23
CA GLU A 95 8.47 3.70 24.89
C GLU A 95 7.44 4.84 24.89
N GLU A 96 6.71 4.98 23.79
CA GLU A 96 5.62 5.95 23.65
C GLU A 96 4.31 5.26 23.28
N ASP A 97 3.22 5.58 23.97
CA ASP A 97 1.90 5.02 23.70
C ASP A 97 0.92 6.10 23.22
N HIS A 98 0.72 6.16 21.91
CA HIS A 98 -0.26 7.00 21.22
C HIS A 98 -1.53 6.24 20.84
N SER A 99 -1.72 4.99 21.34
CA SER A 99 -2.83 4.13 20.94
C SER A 99 -4.20 4.75 21.24
N ALA A 100 -4.34 5.40 22.39
CA ALA A 100 -5.58 6.10 22.76
C ALA A 100 -5.91 7.24 21.79
N ALA A 101 -4.91 8.04 21.41
CA ALA A 101 -5.09 9.12 20.43
C ALA A 101 -5.44 8.57 19.04
N MET A 102 -4.80 7.47 18.63
CA MET A 102 -5.08 6.81 17.35
C MET A 102 -6.51 6.27 17.27
N VAL A 103 -7.00 5.65 18.35
CA VAL A 103 -8.38 5.13 18.46
C VAL A 103 -9.41 6.26 18.54
N ALA A 104 -9.11 7.33 19.28
CA ALA A 104 -9.97 8.51 19.38
C ALA A 104 -10.13 9.21 18.01
N ALA A 105 -9.05 9.24 17.22
CA ALA A 105 -9.06 9.80 15.87
C ALA A 105 -9.74 8.90 14.82
N THR A 106 -10.16 7.67 15.17
CA THR A 106 -10.88 6.79 14.25
C THR A 106 -12.33 7.27 14.10
N PRO A 107 -12.79 7.59 12.88
CA PRO A 107 -14.16 8.04 12.63
C PRO A 107 -15.21 7.08 13.18
N ALA A 108 -16.39 7.61 13.52
CA ALA A 108 -17.50 6.79 13.98
C ALA A 108 -18.02 5.86 12.87
N THR A 109 -18.09 6.37 11.64
CA THR A 109 -18.48 5.61 10.44
C THR A 109 -17.25 5.33 9.61
N ILE A 110 -17.06 4.06 9.24
CA ILE A 110 -15.97 3.61 8.38
C ILE A 110 -16.56 3.32 7.00
N ASP A 111 -15.96 3.90 5.96
CA ASP A 111 -16.27 3.62 4.56
C ASP A 111 -15.12 2.90 3.87
N ILE A 112 -15.31 2.56 2.59
CA ILE A 112 -14.30 1.84 1.80
C ILE A 112 -13.03 2.68 1.63
N ASN A 113 -13.14 4.00 1.51
CA ASN A 113 -12.02 4.90 1.33
C ASN A 113 -11.14 4.97 2.58
N TYR A 114 -11.74 4.94 3.77
CA TYR A 114 -11.02 4.85 5.03
C TYR A 114 -10.29 3.51 5.17
N ILE A 115 -10.93 2.39 4.82
CA ILE A 115 -10.27 1.07 4.81
C ILE A 115 -9.08 1.06 3.85
N LEU A 116 -9.25 1.58 2.63
CA LEU A 116 -8.17 1.69 1.65
C LEU A 116 -7.04 2.61 2.11
N ALA A 117 -7.34 3.65 2.90
CA ALA A 117 -6.32 4.51 3.50
C ALA A 117 -5.55 3.77 4.61
N GLU A 118 -6.24 3.04 5.50
CA GLU A 118 -5.58 2.25 6.55
C GLU A 118 -4.75 1.09 5.98
N ARG A 119 -5.25 0.40 4.95
CA ARG A 119 -4.46 -0.59 4.19
C ARG A 119 -3.23 0.04 3.54
N SER A 120 -3.36 1.25 3.01
CA SER A 120 -2.21 1.97 2.45
C SER A 120 -1.18 2.35 3.52
N ARG A 121 -1.59 2.67 4.75
CA ARG A 121 -0.68 2.99 5.87
C ARG A 121 0.02 1.74 6.39
N GLU A 122 -0.75 0.68 6.61
CA GLU A 122 -0.26 -0.58 7.16
C GLU A 122 0.65 -1.31 6.16
N PHE A 123 0.30 -1.37 4.87
CA PHE A 123 1.00 -2.17 3.84
C PHE A 123 1.78 -1.34 2.82
N TYR A 124 2.18 -0.12 3.18
CA TYR A 124 2.95 0.74 2.28
C TYR A 124 4.27 0.07 1.86
N GLY A 125 4.50 0.01 0.53
CA GLY A 125 5.70 -0.60 -0.04
C GLY A 125 5.65 -2.12 -0.23
N GLU A 126 4.51 -2.76 0.03
CA GLU A 126 4.40 -4.24 0.02
C GLU A 126 3.64 -4.82 -1.18
N GLY A 127 3.34 -3.99 -2.19
CA GLY A 127 2.74 -4.45 -3.45
C GLY A 127 1.22 -4.59 -3.47
N TYR A 128 0.52 -4.39 -2.35
CA TYR A 128 -0.95 -4.54 -2.29
C TYR A 128 -1.73 -3.44 -3.02
N ARG A 129 -1.19 -2.21 -3.08
CA ARG A 129 -1.99 -1.03 -3.41
C ARG A 129 -2.71 -1.13 -4.75
N TRP A 130 -2.05 -1.61 -5.80
CA TRP A 130 -2.70 -1.74 -7.10
C TRP A 130 -3.83 -2.78 -7.06
N PHE A 131 -3.57 -3.96 -6.47
CA PHE A 131 -4.57 -5.02 -6.33
C PHE A 131 -5.78 -4.59 -5.49
N ASP A 132 -5.54 -3.83 -4.42
CA ASP A 132 -6.61 -3.25 -3.61
C ASP A 132 -7.51 -2.32 -4.43
N LEU A 133 -6.91 -1.38 -5.16
CA LEU A 133 -7.68 -0.39 -5.92
C LEU A 133 -8.45 -0.98 -7.10
N ILE A 134 -7.89 -1.98 -7.79
CA ILE A 134 -8.61 -2.63 -8.89
C ILE A 134 -9.77 -3.50 -8.38
N ARG A 135 -9.58 -4.26 -7.30
CA ARG A 135 -10.64 -5.16 -6.79
C ARG A 135 -11.79 -4.40 -6.14
N THR A 136 -11.53 -3.18 -5.66
CA THR A 136 -12.57 -2.28 -5.14
C THR A 136 -13.12 -1.31 -6.18
N GLN A 137 -12.62 -1.34 -7.42
CA GLN A 137 -13.04 -0.42 -8.51
C GLN A 137 -12.83 1.07 -8.17
N THR A 138 -11.80 1.38 -7.38
CA THR A 138 -11.48 2.76 -6.91
C THR A 138 -10.17 3.29 -7.48
N TRP A 139 -9.56 2.59 -8.45
CA TRP A 139 -8.23 2.96 -8.97
C TRP A 139 -8.23 4.31 -9.68
N GLU A 140 -9.22 4.57 -10.52
CA GLU A 140 -9.37 5.88 -11.18
C GLU A 140 -9.59 7.00 -10.16
N GLU A 141 -10.54 6.82 -9.23
CA GLU A 141 -10.86 7.80 -8.18
C GLU A 141 -9.63 8.17 -7.35
N ILE A 142 -8.87 7.18 -6.90
CA ILE A 142 -7.79 7.38 -5.92
C ILE A 142 -6.44 7.68 -6.57
N ALA A 143 -6.14 7.09 -7.73
CA ALA A 143 -4.82 7.21 -8.38
C ALA A 143 -4.84 8.07 -9.65
N GLY A 144 -6.02 8.54 -10.07
CA GLY A 144 -6.21 9.46 -11.19
C GLY A 144 -5.60 10.84 -10.94
N SER A 145 -5.31 11.20 -9.69
CA SER A 145 -4.51 12.36 -9.34
C SER A 145 -3.55 12.05 -8.19
N TYR A 146 -2.38 12.69 -8.18
CA TYR A 146 -1.42 12.57 -7.08
C TYR A 146 -0.53 13.82 -6.99
N GLU A 147 0.03 14.06 -5.80
CA GLU A 147 0.99 15.15 -5.57
C GLU A 147 2.40 14.61 -5.39
N ILE A 148 3.37 15.24 -6.05
CA ILE A 148 4.81 14.98 -5.84
C ILE A 148 5.62 16.22 -6.24
N GLY A 149 6.79 16.44 -5.64
CA GLY A 149 7.73 17.45 -6.11
C GLY A 149 8.43 17.04 -7.41
N GLU A 150 8.86 18.03 -8.19
CA GLU A 150 9.78 17.80 -9.31
C GLU A 150 11.16 17.36 -8.82
N ALA A 151 11.96 16.75 -9.70
CA ALA A 151 13.35 16.42 -9.37
C ALA A 151 14.13 17.70 -8.98
N GLY A 152 14.86 17.65 -7.87
CA GLY A 152 15.56 18.80 -7.28
C GLY A 152 14.68 19.84 -6.57
N GLY A 153 13.34 19.72 -6.66
CA GLY A 153 12.39 20.61 -5.99
C GLY A 153 11.69 19.95 -4.81
N HIS A 154 11.15 20.78 -3.90
CA HIS A 154 10.39 20.33 -2.72
C HIS A 154 8.96 20.87 -2.67
N THR A 155 8.53 21.56 -3.72
CA THR A 155 7.17 22.06 -3.85
C THR A 155 6.32 20.98 -4.52
N PRO A 156 5.30 20.42 -3.85
CA PRO A 156 4.42 19.44 -4.47
C PRO A 156 3.64 20.07 -5.63
N GLN A 157 3.56 19.33 -6.73
CA GLN A 157 2.70 19.63 -7.86
C GLN A 157 1.68 18.50 -8.03
N THR A 158 0.48 18.86 -8.48
CA THR A 158 -0.57 17.90 -8.80
C THR A 158 -0.39 17.37 -10.22
N PHE A 159 -0.39 16.05 -10.36
CA PHE A 159 -0.34 15.35 -11.64
C PHE A 159 -1.60 14.51 -11.81
N THR A 160 -2.18 14.57 -13.01
CA THR A 160 -3.36 13.76 -13.36
C THR A 160 -2.97 12.59 -14.24
N ARG A 161 -3.75 11.51 -14.18
CA ARG A 161 -3.62 10.30 -14.98
C ARG A 161 -4.98 9.93 -15.55
N THR A 162 -5.03 9.61 -16.83
CA THR A 162 -6.24 9.04 -17.44
C THR A 162 -6.23 7.52 -17.24
N ILE A 163 -7.02 7.03 -16.29
CA ILE A 163 -7.20 5.60 -16.04
C ILE A 163 -8.53 5.17 -16.66
N LYS A 164 -8.48 4.47 -17.79
CA LYS A 164 -9.68 4.01 -18.51
C LYS A 164 -10.20 2.68 -17.95
N PRO A 165 -11.48 2.36 -18.13
CA PRO A 165 -12.06 1.09 -17.65
C PRO A 165 -11.30 -0.17 -18.08
N TYR A 166 -10.77 -0.21 -19.31
CA TYR A 166 -10.02 -1.38 -19.78
C TYR A 166 -8.66 -1.57 -19.10
N HIS A 167 -8.09 -0.55 -18.43
CA HIS A 167 -6.80 -0.69 -17.74
C HIS A 167 -6.88 -1.58 -16.47
N TYR A 168 -8.09 -1.88 -15.97
CA TYR A 168 -8.28 -2.71 -14.78
C TYR A 168 -7.85 -4.16 -14.98
N LEU A 169 -7.80 -4.63 -16.23
CA LEU A 169 -7.22 -5.91 -16.63
C LEU A 169 -6.03 -5.65 -17.56
N ARG A 170 -4.93 -6.39 -17.37
CA ARG A 170 -3.76 -6.26 -18.25
C ARG A 170 -4.03 -6.97 -19.59
N PRO A 171 -3.46 -6.53 -20.72
CA PRO A 171 -3.59 -7.28 -21.96
C PRO A 171 -3.00 -8.69 -21.79
N ILE A 172 -3.65 -9.66 -22.41
CA ILE A 172 -3.04 -10.97 -22.63
C ILE A 172 -1.82 -10.74 -23.54
N PRO A 173 -0.63 -11.27 -23.19
CA PRO A 173 0.58 -11.07 -23.98
C PRO A 173 0.38 -11.47 -25.44
N GLN A 174 0.76 -10.58 -26.37
CA GLN A 174 0.57 -10.81 -27.81
C GLN A 174 1.17 -12.15 -28.27
N ALA A 175 2.37 -12.48 -27.78
CA ALA A 175 3.05 -13.73 -28.12
C ALA A 175 2.27 -14.99 -27.71
N GLN A 176 1.39 -14.91 -26.70
CA GLN A 176 0.50 -16.02 -26.34
C GLN A 176 -0.63 -16.14 -27.37
N THR A 177 -1.26 -15.02 -27.73
CA THR A 177 -2.34 -14.96 -28.74
C THR A 177 -1.88 -15.42 -30.12
N ASP A 178 -0.67 -15.04 -30.54
CA ASP A 178 -0.09 -15.40 -31.83
C ASP A 178 0.10 -16.92 -31.97
N ARG A 179 0.37 -17.61 -30.85
CA ARG A 179 0.59 -19.07 -30.79
C ARG A 179 -0.69 -19.90 -30.74
N LEU A 180 -1.86 -19.28 -30.57
CA LEU A 180 -3.12 -20.01 -30.62
C LEU A 180 -3.43 -20.40 -32.06
N ASP A 181 -3.74 -21.67 -32.29
CA ASP A 181 -4.20 -22.19 -33.60
C ASP A 181 -5.73 -22.22 -33.64
N VAL A 182 -6.30 -21.02 -33.61
CA VAL A 182 -7.75 -20.76 -33.63
C VAL A 182 -8.02 -19.57 -34.56
N SER A 183 -9.28 -19.34 -34.91
CA SER A 183 -9.65 -18.22 -35.78
C SER A 183 -9.29 -16.84 -35.18
N ASN A 184 -9.16 -15.82 -36.03
CA ASN A 184 -8.90 -14.45 -35.57
C ASN A 184 -10.02 -13.91 -34.66
N ASP A 185 -11.26 -14.32 -34.91
CA ASP A 185 -12.40 -13.93 -34.08
C ASP A 185 -12.31 -14.56 -32.69
N GLU A 186 -11.89 -15.81 -32.59
CA GLU A 186 -11.63 -16.47 -31.30
C GLU A 186 -10.45 -15.83 -30.55
N LYS A 187 -9.36 -15.48 -31.26
CA LYS A 187 -8.23 -14.73 -30.67
C LYS A 187 -8.67 -13.38 -30.11
N LYS A 188 -9.53 -12.66 -30.83
CA LYS A 188 -10.08 -11.37 -30.40
C LYS A 188 -11.01 -11.54 -29.19
N ALA A 189 -11.84 -12.58 -29.16
CA ALA A 189 -12.71 -12.89 -28.04
C ALA A 189 -11.92 -13.36 -26.80
N TYR A 190 -10.73 -13.94 -26.99
CA TYR A 190 -9.85 -14.36 -25.90
C TYR A 190 -9.20 -13.17 -25.18
N GLN A 191 -8.98 -12.05 -25.87
CA GLN A 191 -8.33 -10.86 -25.30
C GLN A 191 -9.19 -10.19 -24.22
N ASN A 192 -8.52 -9.55 -23.25
CA ASN A 192 -9.20 -8.74 -22.24
C ASN A 192 -9.91 -7.53 -22.89
N PRO A 193 -11.10 -7.13 -22.40
CA PRO A 193 -11.88 -6.07 -23.03
C PRO A 193 -11.10 -4.77 -23.22
N GLY A 194 -11.12 -4.21 -24.42
CA GLY A 194 -10.48 -2.93 -24.75
C GLY A 194 -9.02 -3.00 -25.19
N TYR A 195 -8.45 -4.21 -25.34
CA TYR A 195 -7.14 -4.46 -25.94
C TYR A 195 -7.24 -5.16 -27.30
#